data_AF-A0AAD7BV29-F1
#
_entry.id   AF-A0AAD7BV29-F1
#
_cell.length_a   1.000
_cell.length_b   1.000
_cell.length_c   1.000
_cell.angle_alpha   90.00
_cell.angle_beta   90.00
_cell.angle_gamma   90.00
#
_symmetry.space_group_name_H-M   'P 1'
#
loop_
_entity.id
_entity.type
_entity.pdbx_description
1 polymer ?
#
loop_
_entity_poly.entity_id
_entity_poly.type
_entity_poly.pdbx_seq_one_letter_code
_entity_poly.pdbx_strand_id
1 'polypeptide(L)'
;MKPQAGHNNIGYRHVDTITVHNHPSYVPRNQVRTTANAQWVLTDLVNMATFLEPHVSGDGNKYKAPVIKGLTDYLNDRIVAGGLKRLMASNKNWQMCVIRYSICVNYLKTRSGGNWDDDFGANVITQTEAELWDALVLSRPECTPFRNQGWPPYSFFERLDPAKPKG
;
A
#
# COMPACT_ATOMS: atom_id res chain seq x y z
N MET A 1 -20.13 -27.66 -6.84
CA MET A 1 -19.09 -27.03 -6.00
C MET A 1 -19.53 -25.63 -5.65
N LYS A 2 -19.73 -25.32 -4.37
CA LYS A 2 -19.99 -23.95 -3.92
C LYS A 2 -18.66 -23.17 -3.97
N PRO A 3 -18.62 -21.93 -4.49
CA PRO A 3 -17.42 -21.13 -4.36
C PRO A 3 -17.22 -20.80 -2.88
N GLN A 4 -16.06 -21.18 -2.35
CA GLN A 4 -15.59 -20.77 -1.02
C GLN A 4 -15.53 -19.24 -0.99
N ALA A 5 -16.07 -18.67 0.09
CA ALA A 5 -16.04 -17.25 0.36
C ALA A 5 -14.58 -16.78 0.34
N GLY A 6 -14.22 -16.02 -0.70
CA GLY A 6 -12.92 -15.40 -0.81
C GLY A 6 -12.66 -14.54 0.41
N HIS A 7 -11.59 -14.87 1.13
CA HIS A 7 -11.04 -14.03 2.17
C HIS A 7 -10.97 -12.59 1.65
N ASN A 8 -11.44 -11.64 2.45
CA ASN A 8 -11.36 -10.21 2.16
C ASN A 8 -9.93 -9.88 1.74
N ASN A 9 -9.74 -9.76 0.42
CA ASN A 9 -8.46 -9.52 -0.19
C ASN A 9 -8.17 -8.02 0.01
N ILE A 10 -7.78 -7.67 1.24
CA ILE A 10 -7.36 -6.32 1.60
C ILE A 10 -5.90 -6.19 1.13
N GLY A 11 -5.75 -6.10 -0.18
CA GLY A 11 -4.53 -5.82 -0.92
C GLY A 11 -4.89 -4.84 -2.05
N TYR A 12 -3.98 -3.96 -2.42
CA TYR A 12 -4.19 -3.12 -3.59
C TYR A 12 -4.27 -4.05 -4.81
N ARG A 13 -5.25 -3.82 -5.69
CA ARG A 13 -5.38 -4.63 -6.91
C ARG A 13 -4.35 -4.11 -7.90
N HIS A 14 -3.43 -4.95 -8.35
CA HIS A 14 -2.64 -4.66 -9.54
C HIS A 14 -3.62 -4.60 -10.72
N VAL A 15 -3.69 -3.45 -11.38
CA VAL A 15 -4.44 -3.27 -12.62
C VAL A 15 -3.38 -2.87 -13.62
N ASP A 16 -3.08 -3.74 -14.58
CA ASP A 16 -1.89 -3.64 -15.44
C ASP A 16 -1.80 -2.33 -16.24
N THR A 17 -2.94 -1.65 -16.43
CA THR A 17 -3.02 -0.35 -17.12
C THR A 17 -2.73 0.85 -16.21
N ILE A 18 -2.61 0.66 -14.90
CA ILE A 18 -2.45 1.72 -13.89
C ILE A 18 -1.10 1.53 -13.20
N THR A 19 -0.10 2.23 -13.69
CA THR A 19 1.24 2.25 -13.11
C THR A 19 1.43 3.52 -12.27
N VAL A 20 2.58 3.62 -11.60
CA VAL A 20 2.99 4.84 -10.88
C VAL A 20 3.11 6.05 -11.82
N HIS A 21 3.35 5.80 -13.12
CA HIS A 21 3.62 6.81 -14.15
C HIS A 21 2.46 7.02 -15.13
N ASN A 22 1.44 6.17 -15.10
CA ASN A 22 0.28 6.27 -15.98
C ASN A 22 -1.00 6.40 -15.14
N HIS A 23 -1.48 7.65 -15.00
CA HIS A 23 -2.72 7.94 -14.32
C HIS A 23 -3.87 7.89 -15.33
N PRO A 24 -4.83 6.96 -15.22
CA PRO A 24 -6.06 7.05 -16.01
C PRO A 24 -6.84 8.31 -15.65
N SER A 25 -7.75 8.72 -16.52
CA SER A 25 -8.66 9.84 -16.27
C SER A 25 -9.44 9.62 -14.97
N TYR A 26 -9.42 10.62 -14.09
CA TYR A 26 -10.20 10.58 -12.86
C TYR A 26 -11.69 10.57 -13.16
N VAL A 27 -12.44 9.75 -12.41
CA VAL A 27 -13.89 9.77 -12.36
C VAL A 27 -14.32 10.89 -11.40
N PRO A 28 -15.01 11.93 -11.88
CA PRO A 28 -15.52 12.99 -11.02
C PRO A 28 -16.40 12.44 -9.89
N ARG A 29 -16.26 13.01 -8.69
CA ARG A 29 -16.98 12.57 -7.47
C ARG A 29 -18.49 12.43 -7.67
N ASN A 30 -19.09 13.32 -8.45
CA ASN A 30 -20.53 13.34 -8.76
C ASN A 30 -20.97 12.30 -9.80
N GLN A 31 -20.03 11.66 -10.49
CA GLN A 31 -20.29 10.61 -11.49
C GLN A 31 -20.09 9.20 -10.93
N VAL A 32 -19.59 9.08 -9.70
CA VAL A 32 -19.40 7.79 -9.03
C VAL A 32 -20.73 7.21 -8.58
N ARG A 33 -21.01 5.96 -8.98
CA ARG A 33 -22.21 5.24 -8.55
C ARG A 33 -22.19 5.06 -7.03
N THR A 34 -23.27 5.47 -6.35
CA THR A 34 -23.41 5.37 -4.89
C THR A 34 -23.40 3.92 -4.38
N THR A 35 -23.72 2.95 -5.24
CA THR A 35 -23.71 1.51 -4.95
C THR A 35 -22.38 0.83 -5.24
N ALA A 36 -21.40 1.53 -5.84
CA ALA A 36 -20.11 0.93 -6.15
C ALA A 36 -19.28 0.73 -4.87
N ASN A 37 -18.63 -0.42 -4.76
CA ASN A 37 -17.67 -0.69 -3.70
C ASN A 37 -16.37 0.08 -3.96
N ALA A 38 -15.76 0.63 -2.91
CA ALA A 38 -14.46 1.28 -3.00
C ALA A 38 -13.40 0.27 -3.48
N GLN A 39 -12.57 0.71 -4.41
CA GLN A 39 -11.39 -0.02 -4.87
C GLN A 39 -10.14 0.77 -4.51
N TRP A 40 -9.09 0.04 -4.14
CA TRP A 40 -7.80 0.59 -3.78
C TRP A 40 -6.79 0.17 -4.84
N VAL A 41 -6.29 1.15 -5.58
CA VAL A 41 -5.29 0.95 -6.64
C VAL A 41 -3.95 1.57 -6.24
N LEU A 42 -2.89 1.25 -6.99
CA LEU A 42 -1.54 1.79 -6.76
C LEU A 42 -1.52 3.32 -6.68
N THR A 43 -2.24 3.99 -7.57
CA THR A 43 -2.36 5.46 -7.56
C THR A 43 -2.96 6.00 -6.25
N ASP A 44 -3.85 5.26 -5.59
CA ASP A 44 -4.39 5.68 -4.29
C ASP A 44 -3.30 5.70 -3.22
N LEU A 45 -2.41 4.71 -3.22
CA LEU A 45 -1.30 4.62 -2.25
C LEU A 45 -0.30 5.76 -2.45
N VAL A 46 0.02 6.08 -3.70
CA VAL A 46 0.85 7.23 -4.06
C VAL A 46 0.20 8.53 -3.59
N ASN A 47 -1.09 8.71 -3.90
CA ASN A 47 -1.85 9.89 -3.48
C ASN A 47 -1.95 10.02 -1.95
N MET A 48 -2.07 8.90 -1.22
CA MET A 48 -2.00 8.92 0.25
C MET A 48 -0.66 9.42 0.74
N ALA A 49 0.43 8.84 0.25
CA ALA A 49 1.77 9.20 0.67
C ALA A 49 2.07 10.68 0.39
N THR A 50 1.75 11.16 -0.81
CA THR A 50 1.90 12.58 -1.19
C THR A 50 1.07 13.52 -0.33
N PHE A 51 -0.19 13.18 -0.04
CA PHE A 51 -1.03 14.02 0.81
C PHE A 51 -0.50 14.09 2.25
N LEU A 52 0.01 12.97 2.77
CA LEU A 52 0.41 12.83 4.17
C LEU A 52 1.83 13.30 4.47
N GLU A 53 2.69 13.42 3.47
CA GLU A 53 4.06 13.94 3.55
C GLU A 53 4.22 15.25 4.36
N PRO A 54 3.44 16.32 4.09
CA PRO A 54 3.53 17.55 4.87
C PRO A 54 2.99 17.40 6.31
N HIS A 55 2.29 16.31 6.62
CA HIS A 55 1.70 16.07 7.93
C HIS A 55 2.52 15.13 8.81
N VAL A 56 3.65 14.61 8.33
CA VAL A 56 4.53 13.73 9.11
C VAL A 56 5.02 14.49 10.35
N SER A 57 4.66 13.96 11.53
CA SER A 57 5.08 14.49 12.83
C SER A 57 5.99 13.50 13.57
N GLY A 58 6.57 13.93 14.69
CA GLY A 58 7.47 13.10 15.50
C GLY A 58 6.84 11.84 16.12
N ASP A 59 5.51 11.75 16.15
CA ASP A 59 4.77 10.60 16.73
C ASP A 59 4.60 9.42 15.74
N GLY A 60 5.28 9.49 14.60
CA GLY A 60 5.19 8.48 13.55
C GLY A 60 3.90 8.62 12.73
N ASN A 61 3.74 7.70 11.78
CA ASN A 61 2.71 7.68 10.74
C ASN A 61 1.24 7.49 11.23
N LYS A 62 0.90 8.04 12.41
CA LYS A 62 -0.42 8.05 13.03
C LYS A 62 -1.02 9.46 12.93
N TYR A 63 -2.04 9.62 12.08
CA TYR A 63 -2.65 10.92 11.83
C TYR A 63 -3.96 11.12 12.60
N LYS A 64 -4.21 12.35 13.04
CA LYS A 64 -5.47 12.75 13.71
C LYS A 64 -6.64 12.72 12.72
N ALA A 65 -7.86 12.57 13.25
CA ALA A 65 -9.08 12.47 12.44
C ALA A 65 -9.28 13.59 11.39
N PRO A 66 -8.96 14.88 11.66
CA PRO A 66 -9.07 15.93 10.66
C PRO A 66 -8.17 15.70 9.44
N VAL A 67 -6.95 15.23 9.66
CA VAL A 67 -5.98 14.91 8.58
C VAL A 67 -6.50 13.74 7.74
N ILE A 68 -7.00 12.68 8.39
CA ILE A 68 -7.60 11.53 7.69
C ILE A 68 -8.86 11.94 6.91
N LYS A 69 -9.66 12.87 7.44
CA LYS A 69 -10.81 13.42 6.71
C LYS A 69 -10.33 14.15 5.45
N GLY A 70 -9.34 15.04 5.58
CA GLY A 70 -8.73 15.74 4.45
C GLY A 70 -8.18 14.79 3.39
N LEU A 71 -7.48 13.73 3.83
CA LEU A 71 -7.00 12.67 2.95
C LEU A 71 -8.15 11.97 2.20
N THR A 72 -9.23 11.67 2.90
CA THR A 72 -10.38 10.98 2.30
C THR A 72 -11.05 11.83 1.24
N ASP A 73 -11.22 13.14 1.51
CA ASP A 73 -11.73 14.08 0.52
C ASP A 73 -10.77 14.20 -0.68
N TYR A 74 -9.46 14.34 -0.43
CA TYR A 74 -8.41 14.37 -1.46
C TYR A 74 -8.43 13.17 -2.40
N LEU A 75 -8.62 11.96 -1.86
CA LEU A 75 -8.72 10.72 -2.64
C LEU A 75 -10.05 10.62 -3.41
N ASN A 76 -11.15 11.13 -2.84
CA ASN A 76 -12.45 11.11 -3.51
C ASN A 76 -12.55 12.12 -4.67
N ASP A 77 -11.67 13.11 -4.71
CA ASP A 77 -11.52 14.01 -5.85
C ASP A 77 -10.62 13.40 -6.96
N ARG A 78 -9.99 12.24 -6.71
CA ARG A 78 -9.02 11.56 -7.58
C ARG A 78 -9.36 10.09 -7.78
N ILE A 79 -10.64 9.77 -7.95
CA ILE A 79 -11.10 8.39 -8.05
C ILE A 79 -10.69 7.81 -9.40
N VAL A 80 -9.85 6.79 -9.35
CA VAL A 80 -9.45 6.03 -10.53
C VAL A 80 -10.40 4.87 -10.79
N ALA A 81 -10.86 4.18 -9.73
CA ALA A 81 -11.72 3.02 -9.84
C ALA A 81 -12.60 2.84 -8.59
N GLY A 82 -13.75 2.20 -8.79
CA GLY A 82 -14.68 1.86 -7.71
C GLY A 82 -15.50 3.04 -7.18
N GLY A 83 -16.03 2.86 -5.98
CA GLY A 83 -16.86 3.83 -5.26
C GLY A 83 -16.09 4.79 -4.36
N LEU A 84 -16.83 5.70 -3.73
CA LEU A 84 -16.29 6.65 -2.77
C LEU A 84 -15.62 5.95 -1.58
N LYS A 85 -14.45 6.44 -1.21
CA LYS A 85 -13.68 6.03 -0.04
C LYS A 85 -14.28 6.65 1.22
N ARG A 86 -14.25 5.90 2.32
CA ARG A 86 -14.77 6.29 3.64
C ARG A 86 -13.64 6.56 4.61
N LEU A 87 -13.85 7.48 5.55
CA LEU A 87 -12.83 7.93 6.52
C LEU A 87 -12.14 6.77 7.25
N MET A 88 -12.91 5.85 7.84
CA MET A 88 -12.35 4.69 8.54
C MET A 88 -11.57 3.75 7.60
N ALA A 89 -12.05 3.58 6.36
CA ALA A 89 -11.41 2.71 5.38
C ALA A 89 -10.08 3.33 4.89
N SER A 90 -10.04 4.65 4.68
CA SER A 90 -8.82 5.38 4.36
C SER A 90 -7.76 5.24 5.45
N ASN A 91 -8.13 5.44 6.71
CA ASN A 91 -7.19 5.25 7.82
C ASN A 91 -6.68 3.81 7.91
N LYS A 92 -7.59 2.82 7.82
CA LYS A 92 -7.21 1.41 7.86
C LYS A 92 -6.26 1.04 6.72
N ASN A 93 -6.52 1.54 5.51
CA ASN A 93 -5.67 1.28 4.36
C ASN A 93 -4.28 1.91 4.53
N TRP A 94 -4.24 3.16 4.98
CA TRP A 94 -2.99 3.84 5.31
C TRP A 94 -2.14 3.06 6.32
N GLN A 95 -2.72 2.66 7.47
CA GLN A 95 -1.99 1.90 8.50
C GLN A 95 -1.43 0.59 7.97
N MET A 96 -2.19 -0.12 7.13
CA MET A 96 -1.71 -1.34 6.47
C MET A 96 -0.57 -1.07 5.48
N CYS A 97 -0.57 0.06 4.77
CA CYS A 97 0.53 0.43 3.87
C CYS A 97 1.81 0.76 4.66
N VAL A 98 1.68 1.47 5.78
CA VAL A 98 2.79 1.72 6.70
C VAL A 98 3.37 0.42 7.24
N ILE A 99 2.52 -0.52 7.66
CA ILE A 99 2.95 -1.86 8.12
C ILE A 99 3.71 -2.59 7.00
N ARG A 100 3.19 -2.61 5.78
CA ARG A 100 3.87 -3.24 4.63
C ARG A 100 5.23 -2.60 4.35
N TYR A 101 5.30 -1.27 4.38
CA TYR A 101 6.57 -0.55 4.25
C TYR A 101 7.57 -0.93 5.35
N SER A 102 7.19 -0.77 6.62
CA SER A 102 8.13 -0.90 7.74
C SER A 102 8.48 -2.34 8.08
N ILE A 103 7.50 -3.24 8.08
CA ILE A 103 7.66 -4.61 8.56
C ILE A 103 8.11 -5.57 7.46
N CYS A 104 7.79 -5.28 6.19
CA CYS A 104 8.16 -6.15 5.08
C CYS A 104 9.28 -5.54 4.25
N VAL A 105 9.03 -4.41 3.59
CA VAL A 105 10.00 -3.88 2.61
C VAL A 105 11.28 -3.42 3.29
N ASN A 106 11.16 -2.56 4.32
CA ASN A 106 12.33 -2.06 5.03
C ASN A 106 13.06 -3.17 5.78
N TYR A 107 12.33 -4.11 6.40
CA TYR A 107 12.93 -5.26 7.07
C TYR A 107 13.73 -6.15 6.12
N LEU A 108 13.19 -6.45 4.93
CA LEU A 108 13.87 -7.23 3.90
C LEU A 108 15.10 -6.51 3.34
N LYS A 109 15.05 -5.18 3.20
CA LYS A 109 16.20 -4.36 2.77
C LYS A 109 17.32 -4.26 3.79
N THR A 110 17.01 -4.30 5.09
CA THR A 110 17.97 -3.93 6.15
C THR A 110 18.49 -5.09 6.97
N ARG A 111 17.83 -6.25 6.97
CA ARG A 111 18.30 -7.42 7.75
C ARG A 111 19.48 -8.12 7.06
N SER A 112 20.36 -8.71 7.85
CA SER A 112 21.37 -9.64 7.33
C SER A 112 20.70 -10.86 6.68
N GLY A 113 21.11 -11.22 5.46
CA GLY A 113 20.46 -12.27 4.66
C GLY A 113 19.05 -11.91 4.16
N GLY A 114 18.66 -10.64 4.23
CA GLY A 114 17.50 -10.11 3.51
C GLY A 114 17.86 -9.87 2.04
N ASN A 115 16.93 -10.18 1.16
CA ASN A 115 17.00 -9.80 -0.24
C ASN A 115 15.79 -8.94 -0.56
N TRP A 116 16.02 -7.86 -1.30
CA TRP A 116 14.95 -7.04 -1.85
C TRP A 116 15.36 -6.47 -3.20
N ASP A 117 14.48 -6.66 -4.17
CA ASP A 117 14.48 -6.09 -5.50
C ASP A 117 13.24 -5.21 -5.65
N ASP A 118 13.38 -4.01 -6.20
CA ASP A 118 12.26 -3.06 -6.27
C ASP A 118 11.16 -3.51 -7.25
N ASP A 119 11.47 -4.38 -8.21
CA ASP A 119 10.55 -4.95 -9.19
C ASP A 119 10.03 -6.34 -8.77
N PHE A 120 10.89 -7.15 -8.14
CA PHE A 120 10.62 -8.56 -7.81
C PHE A 120 10.48 -8.85 -6.31
N GLY A 121 10.56 -7.85 -5.44
CA GLY A 121 10.41 -8.03 -3.99
C GLY A 121 11.52 -8.91 -3.42
N ALA A 122 11.19 -9.95 -2.66
CA ALA A 122 12.21 -10.86 -2.13
C ALA A 122 12.92 -11.70 -3.20
N ASN A 123 12.35 -11.79 -4.41
CA ASN A 123 12.89 -12.49 -5.57
C ASN A 123 13.41 -13.89 -5.22
N VAL A 124 12.53 -14.71 -4.63
CA VAL A 124 12.80 -16.08 -4.17
C VAL A 124 12.87 -17.02 -5.37
N ILE A 125 14.07 -17.52 -5.67
CA ILE A 125 14.37 -18.33 -6.86
C ILE A 125 14.72 -19.78 -6.47
N THR A 126 15.48 -19.97 -5.39
CA THR A 126 15.98 -21.27 -4.95
C THR A 126 15.06 -21.95 -3.93
N GLN A 127 15.21 -23.26 -3.77
CA GLN A 127 14.44 -24.02 -2.78
C GLN A 127 14.75 -23.57 -1.34
N THR A 128 16.02 -23.29 -1.03
CA THR A 128 16.44 -22.81 0.30
C THR A 128 15.83 -21.44 0.61
N GLU A 129 15.78 -20.53 -0.37
CA GLU A 129 15.11 -19.24 -0.21
C GLU A 129 13.60 -19.39 0.02
N ALA A 130 12.97 -20.39 -0.63
CA ALA A 130 11.55 -20.67 -0.43
C ALA A 130 11.25 -21.12 1.02
N GLU A 131 12.08 -21.98 1.60
CA GLU A 131 11.93 -22.42 3.00
C GLU A 131 12.10 -21.25 3.99
N LEU A 132 13.09 -20.39 3.75
CA LEU A 132 13.29 -19.18 4.56
C LEU A 132 12.14 -18.19 4.41
N TRP A 133 11.56 -18.08 3.21
CA TRP A 133 10.40 -17.24 2.94
C TRP A 133 9.15 -17.74 3.66
N ASP A 134 8.89 -19.04 3.64
CA ASP A 134 7.73 -19.63 4.31
C ASP A 134 7.81 -19.43 5.83
N ALA A 135 9.00 -19.59 6.42
CA ALA A 135 9.23 -19.27 7.83
C ALA A 135 9.01 -17.77 8.13
N LEU A 136 9.44 -16.88 7.24
CA LEU A 136 9.19 -15.44 7.37
C LEU A 136 7.69 -15.15 7.36
N VAL A 137 6.96 -15.63 6.34
CA VAL A 137 5.51 -15.40 6.19
C VAL A 137 4.72 -15.97 7.37
N LEU A 138 5.15 -17.09 7.95
CA LEU A 138 4.52 -17.65 9.15
C LEU A 138 4.58 -16.66 10.33
N SER A 139 5.70 -15.94 10.47
CA SER A 139 5.90 -14.92 11.52
C SER A 139 5.36 -13.54 11.14
N ARG A 140 5.26 -13.24 9.83
CA ARG A 140 4.87 -11.93 9.27
C ARG A 140 3.96 -12.13 8.04
N PRO A 141 2.69 -12.53 8.24
CA PRO A 141 1.78 -12.83 7.15
C PRO A 141 1.57 -11.66 6.17
N GLU A 142 1.71 -10.42 6.65
CA GLU A 142 1.64 -9.19 5.84
C GLU A 142 2.68 -9.13 4.71
N CYS A 143 3.75 -9.92 4.79
CA CYS A 143 4.81 -9.95 3.78
C CYS A 143 4.52 -10.90 2.62
N THR A 144 3.50 -11.75 2.73
CA THR A 144 3.07 -12.69 1.69
C THR A 144 3.05 -12.10 0.28
N PRO A 145 2.53 -10.88 0.04
CA PRO A 145 2.46 -10.33 -1.31
C PRO A 145 3.82 -10.09 -1.96
N PHE A 146 4.91 -10.00 -1.19
CA PHE A 146 6.21 -9.54 -1.69
C PHE A 146 7.19 -10.67 -2.02
N ARG A 147 6.72 -11.92 -2.15
CA ARG A 147 7.60 -13.07 -2.44
C ARG A 147 8.40 -12.85 -3.71
N ASN A 148 7.70 -12.55 -4.80
CA ASN A 148 8.24 -12.31 -6.14
C ASN A 148 7.56 -11.10 -6.79
N GLN A 149 7.20 -10.12 -5.97
CA GLN A 149 6.53 -8.91 -6.41
C GLN A 149 7.11 -7.74 -5.63
N GLY A 150 7.64 -6.77 -6.36
CA GLY A 150 8.12 -5.52 -5.81
C GLY A 150 7.01 -4.68 -5.18
N TRP A 151 7.38 -3.48 -4.73
CA TRP A 151 6.41 -2.54 -4.20
C TRP A 151 6.61 -1.17 -4.82
N PRO A 152 5.94 -0.89 -5.96
CA PRO A 152 6.15 0.36 -6.69
C PRO A 152 6.00 1.68 -5.89
N PRO A 153 5.14 1.81 -4.86
CA PRO A 153 5.05 3.05 -4.11
C PRO A 153 6.14 3.17 -3.03
N TYR A 154 7.12 2.26 -2.95
CA TYR A 154 8.16 2.26 -1.93
C TYR A 154 8.82 3.62 -1.71
N SER A 155 9.32 4.25 -2.77
CA SER A 155 10.02 5.54 -2.70
C SER A 155 9.13 6.66 -2.12
N PHE A 156 7.81 6.59 -2.32
CA PHE A 156 6.88 7.54 -1.75
C PHE A 156 6.74 7.36 -0.23
N PHE A 157 6.74 6.11 0.25
CA PHE A 157 6.65 5.79 1.68
C PHE A 157 7.98 5.97 2.39
N GLU A 158 9.10 5.77 1.70
CA GLU A 158 10.43 6.02 2.23
C GLU A 158 10.63 7.47 2.67
N ARG A 159 10.06 8.44 1.95
CA ARG A 159 10.06 9.87 2.34
C ARG A 159 9.28 10.17 3.63
N LEU A 160 8.41 9.25 4.04
CA LEU A 160 7.59 9.36 5.24
C LEU A 160 8.23 8.69 6.45
N ASP A 161 9.40 8.08 6.28
CA ASP A 161 10.13 7.46 7.36
C ASP A 161 10.80 8.52 8.25
N PRO A 162 10.36 8.68 9.51
CA PRO A 162 10.90 9.69 10.40
C PRO A 162 12.36 9.45 10.77
N ALA A 163 12.88 8.24 10.56
CA ALA A 163 14.28 7.90 10.85
C ALA A 163 15.25 8.31 9.73
N LYS A 164 14.76 8.67 8.54
CA LYS A 164 15.63 9.15 7.46
C LYS A 164 15.84 10.67 7.57
N PRO A 165 17.10 11.17 7.51
CA PRO A 165 17.37 12.60 7.44
C PRO A 165 16.70 13.19 6.20
N LYS A 166 15.94 14.28 6.37
CA LYS A 166 15.49 15.11 5.25
C LYS A 166 16.71 15.92 4.78
N GLY A 167 17.34 15.47 3.70
CA GLY A 167 18.42 16.19 3.01
C GLY A 167 17.91 17.48 2.37
#